data_AF-A0A6J7ZXY6-F1
#
_entry.id   AF-A0A6J7ZXY6-F1
#
_cell.length_a   1.000
_cell.length_b   1.000
_cell.length_c   1.000
_cell.angle_alpha   90.00
_cell.angle_beta   90.00
_cell.angle_gamma   90.00
#
_symmetry.space_group_name_H-M   'P 1'
#
loop_
_entity.id
_entity.type
_entity.pdbx_description
1 polymer ?
#
loop_
_entity_poly.entity_id
_entity_poly.type
_entity_poly.pdbx_seq_one_letter_code
_entity_poly.pdbx_strand_id
1 'polypeptide(L)'
;MVGQLNWAVQGSRPDLAFELVDLSTKLKSALVCDLLRAIKNIGKLQDIGPIQFFPSLKGNVTEDWEIFVFSDAVLGNINDGKGSTGAHIVWIKDRIGKCCPISWQANKIERVVRSSIAAEALSLQDGLETALYFRKIIGDICGVGERIITITAFIDDKSVTEALKSTKLVEDKRLRIDIAAICEMIQNNYVR
;
A
#
# COMPACT_ATOMS: atom_id res chain seq x y z
N MET A 1 -18.51 3.34 15.47
CA MET A 1 -17.48 4.40 15.35
C MET A 1 -16.31 3.96 14.48
N VAL A 2 -15.51 2.94 14.88
CA VAL A 2 -14.38 2.47 14.05
C VAL A 2 -14.81 2.03 12.64
N GLY A 3 -15.96 1.39 12.49
CA GLY A 3 -16.50 1.04 11.16
C GLY A 3 -16.87 2.25 10.28
N GLN A 4 -17.36 3.34 10.87
CA GLN A 4 -17.65 4.58 10.13
C GLN A 4 -16.35 5.26 9.69
N LEU A 5 -15.35 5.29 10.57
CA LEU A 5 -14.00 5.74 10.24
C LEU A 5 -13.41 4.89 9.12
N ASN A 6 -13.56 3.57 9.17
CA ASN A 6 -13.07 2.66 8.13
C ASN A 6 -13.65 3.01 6.75
N TRP A 7 -14.96 3.20 6.67
CA TRP A 7 -15.63 3.54 5.41
C TRP A 7 -15.11 4.86 4.83
N ALA A 8 -14.95 5.89 5.67
CA ALA A 8 -14.42 7.18 5.22
C ALA A 8 -12.94 7.11 4.83
N VAL A 9 -12.13 6.37 5.59
CA VAL A 9 -10.70 6.15 5.31
C VAL A 9 -10.50 5.48 3.96
N GLN A 10 -11.21 4.38 3.70
CA GLN A 10 -11.10 3.62 2.45
C GLN A 10 -11.58 4.42 1.24
N GLY A 11 -12.53 5.35 1.43
CA GLY A 11 -13.13 6.11 0.33
C GLY A 11 -12.44 7.44 0.02
N SER A 12 -11.94 8.17 1.04
CA SER A 12 -11.49 9.55 0.82
C SER A 12 -10.35 10.04 1.74
N ARG A 13 -10.00 9.29 2.81
CA ARG A 13 -9.11 9.78 3.89
C ARG A 13 -7.94 8.84 4.19
N PRO A 14 -6.93 8.77 3.28
CA PRO A 14 -5.76 7.92 3.45
C PRO A 14 -4.89 8.36 4.63
N ASP A 15 -4.93 9.65 4.99
CA ASP A 15 -4.22 10.24 6.12
C ASP A 15 -4.61 9.63 7.47
N LEU A 16 -5.82 9.07 7.58
CA LEU A 16 -6.33 8.44 8.81
C LEU A 16 -6.18 6.90 8.79
N ALA A 17 -5.54 6.32 7.77
CA ALA A 17 -5.41 4.87 7.63
C ALA A 17 -4.65 4.23 8.78
N PHE A 18 -3.53 4.83 9.23
CA PHE A 18 -2.79 4.32 10.38
C PHE A 18 -3.60 4.37 11.68
N GLU A 19 -4.27 5.50 11.94
CA GLU A 19 -5.12 5.69 13.13
C GLU A 19 -6.23 4.63 13.20
N LEU A 20 -6.82 4.30 12.05
CA LEU A 20 -7.80 3.24 11.96
C LEU A 20 -7.21 1.87 12.36
N VAL A 21 -6.01 1.53 11.88
CA VAL A 21 -5.36 0.25 12.22
C VAL A 21 -5.07 0.18 13.72
N ASP A 22 -4.49 1.23 14.30
CA ASP A 22 -4.17 1.26 15.74
C ASP A 22 -5.44 1.08 16.58
N LEU A 23 -6.50 1.86 16.30
CA LEU A 23 -7.78 1.75 17.02
C LEU A 23 -8.44 0.37 16.83
N SER A 24 -8.34 -0.21 15.63
CA SER A 24 -8.88 -1.55 15.32
C SER A 24 -8.18 -2.64 16.15
N THR A 25 -6.85 -2.56 16.29
CA THR A 25 -6.10 -3.55 17.08
C THR A 25 -6.40 -3.51 18.58
N LYS A 26 -6.83 -2.36 19.10
CA LYS A 26 -7.15 -2.15 20.52
C LYS A 26 -8.61 -2.43 20.89
N LEU A 27 -9.49 -2.80 19.94
CA LEU A 27 -10.92 -2.97 20.17
C LEU A 27 -11.28 -3.90 21.36
N LYS A 28 -10.48 -4.93 21.61
CA LYS A 28 -10.71 -5.89 22.71
C LYS A 28 -10.33 -5.34 24.09
N SER A 29 -9.43 -4.37 24.15
CA SER A 29 -8.84 -3.83 25.38
C SER A 29 -8.79 -2.30 25.36
N ALA A 30 -9.80 -1.67 24.75
CA ALA A 30 -9.83 -0.23 24.53
C ALA A 30 -10.04 0.52 25.85
N LEU A 31 -9.25 1.59 26.04
CA LEU A 31 -9.37 2.49 27.18
C LEU A 31 -10.17 3.76 26.82
N VAL A 32 -10.53 4.55 27.82
CA VAL A 32 -11.23 5.83 27.62
C VAL A 32 -10.40 6.78 26.74
N CYS A 33 -9.07 6.75 26.84
CA CYS A 33 -8.20 7.54 25.97
C CYS A 33 -8.31 7.14 24.48
N ASP A 34 -8.48 5.86 24.17
CA ASP A 34 -8.67 5.38 22.79
C ASP A 34 -10.02 5.86 22.23
N LEU A 35 -11.06 5.88 23.07
CA LEU A 35 -12.36 6.43 22.68
C LEU A 35 -12.28 7.93 22.37
N LEU A 36 -11.59 8.71 23.21
CA LEU A 36 -11.36 10.14 22.96
C LEU A 36 -10.56 10.39 21.68
N ARG A 37 -9.57 9.54 21.39
CA ARG A 37 -8.80 9.59 20.14
C ARG A 37 -9.68 9.29 18.92
N ALA A 38 -10.56 8.28 19.01
CA ALA A 38 -11.52 7.95 17.96
C ALA A 38 -12.48 9.12 17.68
N ILE A 39 -13.02 9.76 18.72
CA ILE A 39 -13.88 10.95 18.59
C ILE A 39 -13.12 12.09 17.89
N LYS A 40 -11.88 12.37 18.30
CA LYS A 40 -11.04 13.40 17.67
C LYS A 40 -10.83 13.13 16.18
N ASN A 41 -10.54 11.88 15.80
CA ASN A 41 -10.33 11.52 14.40
C ASN A 41 -11.63 11.59 13.58
N ILE A 42 -12.79 11.26 14.16
CA ILE A 42 -14.09 11.49 13.50
C ILE A 42 -14.36 12.99 13.32
N GLY A 43 -13.97 13.83 14.29
CA GLY A 43 -14.03 15.28 14.13
C GLY A 43 -13.23 15.75 12.91
N LYS A 44 -12.02 15.22 12.70
CA LYS A 44 -11.22 15.52 11.49
C LYS A 44 -11.88 15.08 10.19
N LEU A 45 -12.75 14.07 10.19
CA LEU A 45 -13.50 13.67 8.99
C LEU A 45 -14.51 14.75 8.56
N GLN A 46 -14.96 15.57 9.50
CA GLN A 46 -15.91 16.66 9.22
C GLN A 46 -15.22 17.89 8.61
N ASP A 47 -13.89 17.93 8.57
CA ASP A 47 -13.15 18.96 7.86
C ASP A 47 -13.48 18.90 6.36
N ILE A 48 -13.89 20.04 5.79
CA ILE A 48 -14.51 20.14 4.45
C ILE A 48 -13.46 20.13 3.31
N GLY A 49 -12.16 20.07 3.63
CA GLY A 49 -11.08 20.14 2.65
C GLY A 49 -10.93 18.84 1.83
N PRO A 50 -10.97 18.88 0.48
CA PRO A 50 -10.67 17.71 -0.33
C PRO A 50 -9.17 17.37 -0.19
N ILE A 51 -8.88 16.17 0.34
CA ILE A 51 -7.51 15.64 0.41
C ILE A 51 -7.14 14.90 -0.88
N GLN A 52 -8.15 14.49 -1.67
CA GLN A 52 -7.97 13.73 -2.90
C GLN A 52 -8.50 14.48 -4.10
N PHE A 53 -7.74 14.43 -5.19
CA PHE A 53 -8.10 15.00 -6.47
C PHE A 53 -8.00 13.93 -7.54
N PHE A 54 -9.02 13.88 -8.41
CA PHE A 54 -9.10 12.97 -9.55
C PHE A 54 -9.05 13.77 -10.85
N PRO A 55 -7.84 14.18 -11.30
CA PRO A 55 -7.71 14.85 -12.58
C PRO A 55 -8.14 13.92 -13.74
N SER A 56 -8.68 14.51 -14.81
CA SER A 56 -8.89 13.76 -16.06
C SER A 56 -7.55 13.37 -16.67
N LEU A 57 -7.25 12.07 -16.62
CA LEU A 57 -6.12 11.45 -17.29
C LEU A 57 -6.30 11.56 -18.80
N LYS A 58 -5.22 11.87 -19.51
CA LYS A 58 -5.19 11.98 -20.98
C LYS A 58 -4.34 10.88 -21.59
N GLY A 59 -4.47 10.70 -22.90
CA GLY A 59 -3.69 9.72 -23.66
C GLY A 59 -4.33 8.34 -23.78
N ASN A 60 -3.61 7.45 -24.44
CA ASN A 60 -3.98 6.06 -24.64
C ASN A 60 -3.57 5.22 -23.41
N VAL A 61 -4.52 4.45 -22.89
CA VAL A 61 -4.35 3.59 -21.71
C VAL A 61 -3.14 2.66 -21.81
N THR A 62 -2.82 2.16 -23.00
CA THR A 62 -1.76 1.15 -23.16
C THR A 62 -0.35 1.72 -23.30
N GLU A 63 -0.22 2.99 -23.68
CA GLU A 63 1.07 3.61 -24.00
C GLU A 63 1.41 4.75 -23.05
N ASP A 64 0.40 5.51 -22.63
CA ASP A 64 0.57 6.73 -21.85
C ASP A 64 0.31 6.54 -20.35
N TRP A 65 -0.36 5.45 -19.94
CA TRP A 65 -0.71 5.24 -18.54
C TRP A 65 0.30 4.34 -17.83
N GLU A 66 0.58 4.68 -16.59
CA GLU A 66 1.51 3.97 -15.71
C GLU A 66 0.90 3.87 -14.31
N ILE A 67 1.08 2.72 -13.66
CA ILE A 67 0.65 2.50 -12.28
C ILE A 67 1.86 2.63 -11.37
N PHE A 68 1.72 3.44 -10.31
CA PHE A 68 2.73 3.60 -9.29
C PHE A 68 2.30 2.96 -7.99
N VAL A 69 3.23 2.27 -7.33
CA VAL A 69 3.04 1.74 -5.99
C VAL A 69 4.06 2.40 -5.09
N PHE A 70 3.60 3.06 -4.04
CA PHE A 70 4.45 3.47 -2.93
C PHE A 70 4.16 2.55 -1.77
N SER A 71 5.21 2.01 -1.16
CA SER A 71 5.11 1.16 0.01
C SER A 71 6.05 1.65 1.10
N ASP A 72 5.61 1.50 2.34
CA ASP A 72 6.35 1.82 3.57
C ASP A 72 5.92 0.84 4.66
N ALA A 73 6.83 0.49 5.58
CA ALA A 73 6.52 -0.34 6.71
C ALA A 73 7.31 0.05 7.97
N VAL A 74 6.62 0.01 9.12
CA VAL A 74 7.23 0.29 10.42
C VAL A 74 7.24 -0.95 11.31
N LEU A 75 8.43 -1.34 11.76
CA LEU A 75 8.66 -2.47 12.64
C LEU A 75 8.23 -2.16 14.09
N GLY A 76 7.39 -3.01 14.69
CA GLY A 76 7.14 -2.97 16.14
C GLY A 76 6.37 -1.75 16.65
N ASN A 77 5.57 -1.09 15.82
CA ASN A 77 4.84 0.12 16.20
C ASN A 77 3.46 -0.14 16.86
N ILE A 78 2.94 -1.37 16.81
CA ILE A 78 1.60 -1.72 17.31
C ILE A 78 1.68 -2.85 18.35
N ASN A 79 0.70 -2.93 19.26
CA ASN A 79 0.58 -3.98 20.29
C ASN A 79 1.83 -4.08 21.19
N ASP A 80 2.24 -2.98 21.80
CA ASP A 80 3.37 -2.92 22.73
C ASP A 80 4.69 -3.47 22.16
N GLY A 81 4.99 -3.14 20.89
CA GLY A 81 6.24 -3.55 20.25
C GLY A 81 6.18 -4.89 19.49
N LYS A 82 5.05 -5.61 19.54
CA LYS A 82 4.95 -6.96 18.99
C LYS A 82 4.43 -7.02 17.55
N GLY A 83 3.66 -6.02 17.13
CA GLY A 83 3.08 -5.91 15.79
C GLY A 83 3.80 -4.88 14.95
N SER A 84 3.85 -5.12 13.64
CA SER A 84 4.38 -4.17 12.66
C SER A 84 3.24 -3.75 11.72
N THR A 85 3.34 -2.55 11.14
CA THR A 85 2.37 -2.04 10.19
C THR A 85 3.01 -1.90 8.83
N GLY A 86 2.32 -2.34 7.80
CA GLY A 86 2.63 -2.02 6.41
C GLY A 86 1.57 -1.09 5.86
N ALA A 87 1.98 -0.17 5.00
CA ALA A 87 1.07 0.64 4.22
C ALA A 87 1.53 0.72 2.76
N HIS A 88 0.57 0.79 1.86
CA HIS A 88 0.84 1.06 0.47
C HIS A 88 -0.22 1.99 -0.13
N ILE A 89 0.16 2.73 -1.15
CA ILE A 89 -0.74 3.52 -1.97
C ILE A 89 -0.44 3.30 -3.45
N VAL A 90 -1.49 3.00 -4.20
CA VAL A 90 -1.47 2.76 -5.64
C VAL A 90 -2.03 3.98 -6.34
N TRP A 91 -1.26 4.53 -7.27
CA TRP A 91 -1.63 5.64 -8.12
C TRP A 91 -1.66 5.19 -9.57
N ILE A 92 -2.42 5.90 -10.39
CA ILE A 92 -2.29 5.87 -11.84
C ILE A 92 -1.86 7.24 -12.33
N LYS A 93 -0.98 7.25 -13.30
CA LYS A 93 -0.41 8.45 -13.88
C LYS A 93 -0.59 8.43 -15.40
N ASP A 94 -0.85 9.60 -15.98
CA ASP A 94 -0.74 9.79 -17.43
C ASP A 94 0.64 10.32 -17.85
N ARG A 95 0.90 10.31 -19.16
CA ARG A 95 2.15 10.83 -19.75
C ARG A 95 2.46 12.29 -19.38
N ILE A 96 1.44 13.10 -19.09
CA ILE A 96 1.57 14.53 -18.74
C ILE A 96 1.93 14.71 -17.25
N GLY A 97 1.85 13.64 -16.46
CA GLY A 97 2.15 13.64 -15.04
C GLY A 97 0.95 13.96 -14.14
N LYS A 98 -0.27 13.89 -14.67
CA LYS A 98 -1.47 13.91 -13.82
C LYS A 98 -1.61 12.55 -13.18
N CYS A 99 -1.79 12.55 -11.86
CA CYS A 99 -1.91 11.32 -11.09
C CYS A 99 -3.25 11.27 -10.35
N CYS A 100 -3.84 10.08 -10.28
CA CYS A 100 -5.02 9.77 -9.49
C CYS A 100 -4.69 8.65 -8.51
N PRO A 101 -4.96 8.81 -7.19
CA PRO A 101 -4.86 7.70 -6.26
C PRO A 101 -6.00 6.71 -6.55
N ILE A 102 -5.70 5.43 -6.73
CA ILE A 102 -6.72 4.39 -6.98
C ILE A 102 -7.10 3.70 -5.70
N SER A 103 -6.09 3.30 -4.92
CA SER A 103 -6.28 2.49 -3.72
C SER A 103 -5.16 2.75 -2.75
N TRP A 104 -5.48 2.67 -1.47
CA TRP A 104 -4.52 2.75 -0.39
C TRP A 104 -4.98 1.84 0.72
N GLN A 105 -4.01 1.31 1.45
CA GLN A 105 -4.29 0.49 2.59
C GLN A 105 -3.18 0.63 3.62
N ALA A 106 -3.55 0.63 4.88
CA ALA A 106 -2.64 0.39 5.98
C ALA A 106 -3.18 -0.81 6.75
N ASN A 107 -2.32 -1.78 7.06
CA ASN A 107 -2.69 -2.97 7.79
C ASN A 107 -1.60 -3.34 8.78
N LYS A 108 -2.02 -4.05 9.84
CA LYS A 108 -1.07 -4.81 10.64
C LYS A 108 -0.53 -5.97 9.78
N ILE A 109 0.78 -6.09 9.68
CA ILE A 109 1.43 -7.22 9.02
C ILE A 109 1.00 -8.50 9.72
N GLU A 110 0.48 -9.47 8.96
CA GLU A 110 -0.17 -10.67 9.51
C GLU A 110 0.76 -11.48 10.42
N ARG A 111 2.05 -11.53 10.06
CA ARG A 111 3.07 -12.25 10.82
C ARG A 111 4.00 -11.30 11.58
N VAL A 112 4.52 -11.78 12.70
CA VAL A 112 5.58 -11.09 13.45
C VAL A 112 6.88 -11.20 12.67
N VAL A 113 7.32 -10.07 12.12
CA VAL A 113 8.60 -9.90 11.45
C VAL A 113 9.69 -9.51 12.45
N ARG A 114 10.94 -9.90 12.18
CA ARG A 114 12.10 -9.67 13.07
C ARG A 114 13.04 -8.57 12.58
N SER A 115 12.77 -7.98 11.42
CA SER A 115 13.64 -7.02 10.75
C SER A 115 12.82 -6.06 9.89
N SER A 116 13.29 -4.82 9.75
CA SER A 116 12.63 -3.79 8.92
C SER A 116 12.49 -4.23 7.47
N ILE A 117 13.56 -4.81 6.89
CA ILE A 117 13.56 -5.35 5.52
C ILE A 117 12.42 -6.37 5.28
N ALA A 118 12.05 -7.14 6.30
CA ALA A 118 10.97 -8.12 6.18
C ALA A 118 9.59 -7.46 6.26
N ALA A 119 9.47 -6.38 7.03
CA ALA A 119 8.25 -5.59 7.10
C ALA A 119 8.00 -4.88 5.76
N GLU A 120 9.03 -4.21 5.25
CA GLU A 120 9.04 -3.48 3.99
C GLU A 120 8.74 -4.39 2.80
N ALA A 121 9.44 -5.53 2.68
CA ALA A 121 9.22 -6.46 1.57
C ALA A 121 7.78 -7.01 1.53
N LEU A 122 7.17 -7.27 2.69
CA LEU A 122 5.77 -7.72 2.75
C LEU A 122 4.80 -6.61 2.36
N SER A 123 5.03 -5.39 2.87
CA SER A 123 4.21 -4.23 2.50
C SER A 123 4.28 -3.95 1.00
N LEU A 124 5.47 -4.11 0.40
CA LEU A 124 5.69 -3.99 -1.03
C LEU A 124 4.97 -5.07 -1.81
N GLN A 125 5.07 -6.32 -1.38
CA GLN A 125 4.37 -7.44 -2.01
C GLN A 125 2.86 -7.19 -2.07
N ASP A 126 2.25 -6.83 -0.94
CA ASP A 126 0.82 -6.49 -0.86
C ASP A 126 0.46 -5.35 -1.82
N GLY A 127 1.30 -4.31 -1.91
CA GLY A 127 1.09 -3.18 -2.82
C GLY A 127 1.19 -3.57 -4.29
N LEU A 128 2.12 -4.46 -4.64
CA LEU A 128 2.30 -4.97 -6.00
C LEU A 128 1.14 -5.87 -6.43
N GLU A 129 0.65 -6.73 -5.53
CA GLU A 129 -0.53 -7.56 -5.77
C GLU A 129 -1.78 -6.70 -6.03
N THR A 130 -1.98 -5.66 -5.21
CA THR A 130 -3.04 -4.66 -5.44
C THR A 130 -2.89 -3.98 -6.80
N ALA A 131 -1.67 -3.59 -7.20
CA ALA A 131 -1.44 -2.96 -8.49
C ALA A 131 -1.69 -3.89 -9.68
N LEU A 132 -1.29 -5.17 -9.58
CA LEU A 132 -1.57 -6.18 -10.60
C LEU A 132 -3.08 -6.41 -10.76
N TYR A 133 -3.81 -6.43 -9.64
CA TYR A 133 -5.26 -6.50 -9.65
C TYR A 133 -5.89 -5.32 -10.40
N PHE A 134 -5.51 -4.09 -10.07
CA PHE A 134 -6.03 -2.90 -10.75
C PHE A 134 -5.64 -2.82 -12.22
N ARG A 135 -4.41 -3.22 -12.56
CA ARG A 135 -3.97 -3.34 -13.95
C ARG A 135 -4.89 -4.24 -14.76
N LYS A 136 -5.27 -5.39 -14.21
CA LYS A 136 -6.20 -6.32 -14.88
C LYS A 136 -7.58 -5.71 -15.06
N ILE A 137 -8.11 -5.08 -14.01
CA ILE A 137 -9.42 -4.40 -14.07
C ILE A 137 -9.44 -3.30 -15.13
N ILE A 138 -8.42 -2.45 -15.16
CA ILE A 138 -8.35 -1.36 -16.14
C ILE A 138 -8.21 -1.94 -17.56
N GLY A 139 -7.41 -2.98 -17.73
CA GLY A 139 -7.28 -3.71 -18.99
C GLY A 139 -8.61 -4.24 -19.51
N ASP A 140 -9.41 -4.85 -18.63
CA ASP A 140 -10.73 -5.41 -18.94
C ASP A 140 -11.75 -4.29 -19.25
N ILE A 141 -11.81 -3.24 -18.43
CA ILE A 141 -12.74 -2.10 -18.63
C ILE A 141 -12.45 -1.38 -19.95
N CYS A 142 -11.17 -1.17 -20.28
CA CYS A 142 -10.76 -0.45 -21.48
C CYS A 142 -10.68 -1.36 -22.72
N GLY A 143 -10.92 -2.66 -22.59
CA GLY A 143 -10.90 -3.62 -23.71
C GLY A 143 -9.52 -3.80 -24.36
N VAL A 144 -8.44 -3.53 -23.61
CA VAL A 144 -7.06 -3.52 -24.14
C VAL A 144 -6.30 -4.83 -23.93
N GLY A 145 -6.96 -5.85 -23.33
CA GLY A 145 -6.43 -7.20 -23.20
C GLY A 145 -5.11 -7.25 -22.40
N GLU A 146 -4.19 -8.14 -22.78
CA GLU A 146 -2.89 -8.30 -22.12
C GLU A 146 -1.91 -7.13 -22.35
N ARG A 147 -2.29 -6.07 -23.08
CA ARG A 147 -1.41 -4.91 -23.27
C ARG A 147 -1.07 -4.29 -21.92
N ILE A 148 0.23 -4.25 -21.64
CA ILE A 148 0.79 -4.11 -20.30
C ILE A 148 0.86 -2.63 -19.91
N ILE A 149 -0.09 -2.17 -19.09
CA ILE A 149 0.14 -0.96 -18.30
C ILE A 149 1.35 -1.23 -17.40
N THR A 150 2.38 -0.39 -17.50
CA THR A 150 3.61 -0.59 -16.71
C THR A 150 3.31 -0.29 -15.25
N ILE A 151 3.82 -1.14 -14.34
CA ILE A 151 3.78 -0.90 -12.90
C ILE A 151 5.19 -0.52 -12.46
N THR A 152 5.32 0.57 -11.70
CA THR A 152 6.58 1.01 -11.12
C THR A 152 6.43 1.13 -9.61
N ALA A 153 7.33 0.50 -8.85
CA ALA A 153 7.30 0.51 -7.40
C ALA A 153 8.35 1.44 -6.81
N PHE A 154 7.98 2.16 -5.75
CA PHE A 154 8.82 3.09 -5.01
C PHE A 154 8.90 2.63 -3.56
N ILE A 155 10.13 2.41 -3.11
CA ILE A 155 10.49 1.95 -1.77
C ILE A 155 11.63 2.84 -1.28
N ASP A 156 11.62 3.20 0.00
CA ASP A 156 12.67 4.02 0.61
C ASP A 156 13.83 3.18 1.19
N ASP A 157 13.57 1.92 1.57
CA ASP A 157 14.58 1.00 2.07
C ASP A 157 15.49 0.46 0.94
N LYS A 158 16.75 0.88 1.00
CA LYS A 158 17.83 0.38 0.13
C LYS A 158 18.05 -1.12 0.30
N SER A 159 17.86 -1.65 1.51
CA SER A 159 18.12 -3.05 1.83
C SER A 159 17.20 -3.98 1.04
N VAL A 160 15.92 -3.61 0.89
CA VAL A 160 14.96 -4.34 0.04
C VAL A 160 15.38 -4.27 -1.42
N THR A 161 15.73 -3.08 -1.90
CA THR A 161 16.15 -2.87 -3.30
C THR A 161 17.40 -3.69 -3.64
N GLU A 162 18.37 -3.75 -2.72
CA GLU A 162 19.57 -4.56 -2.85
C GLU A 162 19.24 -6.06 -2.81
N ALA A 163 18.34 -6.48 -1.92
CA ALA A 163 17.92 -7.88 -1.83
C ALA A 163 17.19 -8.37 -3.09
N LEU A 164 16.42 -7.50 -3.77
CA LEU A 164 15.76 -7.82 -5.04
C LEU A 164 16.75 -7.92 -6.21
N LYS A 165 17.85 -7.16 -6.19
CA LYS A 165 18.88 -7.17 -7.24
C LYS A 165 19.99 -8.20 -7.01
N SER A 166 20.16 -8.64 -5.77
CA SER A 166 21.24 -9.52 -5.34
C SER A 166 20.89 -10.99 -5.55
N THR A 167 21.88 -11.79 -5.92
CA THR A 167 21.80 -13.26 -5.92
C THR A 167 22.08 -13.88 -4.54
N LYS A 168 22.47 -13.07 -3.55
CA LYS A 168 22.72 -13.55 -2.19
C LYS A 168 21.40 -13.82 -1.47
N LEU A 169 21.28 -15.03 -0.94
CA LEU A 169 20.10 -15.45 -0.18
C LEU A 169 20.01 -14.67 1.14
N VAL A 170 18.84 -14.08 1.41
CA VAL A 170 18.53 -13.45 2.70
C VAL A 170 18.53 -14.50 3.81
N GLU A 171 18.97 -14.18 5.01
CA GLU A 171 19.10 -15.18 6.09
C GLU A 171 17.75 -15.80 6.49
N ASP A 172 16.69 -15.00 6.53
CA ASP A 172 15.34 -15.46 6.84
C ASP A 172 14.75 -16.28 5.68
N LYS A 173 14.54 -17.58 5.93
CA LYS A 173 14.00 -18.53 4.95
C LYS A 173 12.61 -18.16 4.44
N ARG A 174 11.77 -17.50 5.26
CA ARG A 174 10.42 -17.12 4.84
C ARG A 174 10.46 -15.91 3.93
N LEU A 175 11.26 -14.90 4.30
CA LEU A 175 11.47 -13.70 3.50
C LEU A 175 12.02 -14.03 2.10
N ARG A 176 12.79 -15.12 1.95
CA ARG A 176 13.23 -15.60 0.62
C ARG A 176 12.08 -15.91 -0.33
N ILE A 177 10.96 -16.45 0.19
CA ILE A 177 9.79 -16.80 -0.62
C ILE A 177 9.13 -15.52 -1.12
N ASP A 178 8.93 -14.56 -0.21
CA ASP A 178 8.32 -13.27 -0.49
C ASP A 178 9.17 -12.48 -1.53
N ILE A 179 10.49 -12.42 -1.33
CA ILE A 179 11.42 -11.79 -2.28
C ILE A 179 11.42 -12.51 -3.63
N ALA A 180 11.39 -13.85 -3.65
CA ALA A 180 11.36 -14.60 -4.90
C ALA A 180 10.11 -14.30 -5.73
N ALA A 181 8.95 -14.15 -5.08
CA ALA A 181 7.70 -13.77 -5.75
C ALA A 181 7.82 -12.37 -6.39
N ILE A 182 8.39 -11.40 -5.69
CA ILE A 182 8.61 -10.05 -6.23
C ILE A 182 9.63 -10.08 -7.39
N CYS A 183 10.72 -10.86 -7.26
CA CYS A 183 11.69 -11.05 -8.33
C CYS A 183 11.06 -11.69 -9.58
N GLU A 184 10.15 -12.63 -9.42
CA GLU A 184 9.39 -13.23 -10.54
C GLU A 184 8.54 -12.17 -11.25
N MET A 185 7.86 -11.29 -10.51
CA MET A 185 7.09 -10.18 -11.08
C MET A 185 7.97 -9.21 -11.90
N ILE A 186 9.19 -8.96 -11.44
CA ILE A 186 10.17 -8.12 -12.13
C ILE A 186 10.70 -8.84 -13.38
N GLN A 187 11.04 -10.13 -13.28
CA GLN A 187 11.54 -10.93 -14.41
C GLN A 187 10.53 -11.07 -15.54
N ASN A 188 9.25 -11.19 -15.20
CA ASN A 188 8.14 -11.22 -16.15
C ASN A 188 7.83 -9.83 -16.76
N ASN A 189 8.63 -8.80 -16.46
CA ASN A 189 8.45 -7.41 -16.87
C ASN A 189 7.08 -6.83 -16.51
N TYR A 190 6.46 -7.33 -15.44
CA TYR A 190 5.20 -6.77 -14.96
C TYR A 190 5.41 -5.53 -14.10
N VAL A 191 6.55 -5.47 -13.41
CA VAL A 191 6.91 -4.44 -12.43
C VAL A 191 8.33 -3.93 -12.69
N ARG A 192 8.54 -2.63 -12.50
CA ARG A 192 9.84 -1.94 -12.56
C ARG A 192 10.21 -1.30 -11.23
#